data_AF-A0A0E0LQN3-F1
#
_entry.id   AF-A0A0E0LQN3-F1
#
_cell.length_a   1.000
_cell.length_b   1.000
_cell.length_c   1.000
_cell.angle_alpha   90.00
_cell.angle_beta   90.00
_cell.angle_gamma   90.00
#
_symmetry.space_group_name_H-M   'P 1'
#
loop_
_entity.id
_entity.type
_entity.pdbx_description
1 polymer ?
#
loop_
_entity_poly.entity_id
_entity_poly.type
_entity_poly.pdbx_seq_one_letter_code
_entity_poly.pdbx_strand_id
1 'polypeptide(L)'
;MSAAAAAATAGTYSPAAAAGEKRRERKEELRRHLAEDADWPRADGRSFHDCRPAFMQTGPTTAASGSAYAEFGKTKVIVSVFGPRESKKAMLYSDTGRLNCNVSYTTFATPIPGQVTDNKEYSAMLHKALEGTVMLHIFPKTTVDVFALVLESGGSDLPIIISCASLALADAGIMMCDLVTSVSVSCFGKNIIIDPTSDEEAWQDGSITVAYMPARKEITQLTVTGEWSDGKITNAVELCMDACSKLCDVLRERLKDAASLAEQALPPPAPVSHVGLAATLGHHGVIMVLFETPSGFAIFSFDGVRLLLPDAMEDIWANFGRKYRTEFHLFEDKSTAINLDTGVISNELSEMLTKWCCPKLCTRFKLAVGKHEYKTIIEDSFVLEYCFCFCVLKGISCLFNDAVMEVMWGLKNLMYALVPEEKLQLSREDRLQMSQGLKMLLNRYGFDVKPEMVSDSIIGKACVLYDCDDTEKIVSATLHDGGNILKDVSGIDPQGWSPMKLATALKMVCFPGEKNVVGDPEEMFSNDELSKLEKDAHKYEDKMYNYICLKIYNKLLASGRRRTAKLQQLRSCVKEAEMAHQNEQGDSLRSWGLEPPSKRLRSQ
;
A
#
# COMPACT_ATOMS: atom_id res chain seq x y z
N MET A 1 83.20 -12.09 -16.52
CA MET A 1 83.30 -13.51 -16.93
C MET A 1 82.55 -14.35 -15.93
N SER A 2 81.57 -15.11 -16.43
CA SER A 2 80.95 -16.33 -15.86
C SER A 2 80.59 -16.35 -14.36
N ALA A 3 79.28 -16.23 -14.10
CA ALA A 3 78.63 -16.76 -12.92
C ALA A 3 78.00 -18.12 -13.26
N ALA A 4 78.45 -19.19 -12.61
CA ALA A 4 77.73 -20.45 -12.53
C ALA A 4 78.15 -21.15 -11.23
N ALA A 5 77.27 -21.10 -10.23
CA ALA A 5 77.44 -21.80 -8.95
C ALA A 5 76.25 -22.75 -8.73
N ALA A 6 76.59 -24.00 -8.42
CA ALA A 6 75.85 -25.00 -7.64
C ALA A 6 74.34 -25.17 -7.91
N ALA A 7 74.01 -26.25 -8.64
CA ALA A 7 72.67 -26.83 -8.65
C ALA A 7 72.41 -27.60 -7.34
N ALA A 8 71.69 -26.98 -6.41
CA ALA A 8 71.02 -27.66 -5.31
C ALA A 8 69.57 -27.93 -5.72
N THR A 9 69.15 -29.18 -5.59
CA THR A 9 67.76 -29.64 -5.78
C THR A 9 66.83 -28.95 -4.79
N ALA A 10 66.10 -27.94 -5.26
CA ALA A 10 65.03 -27.29 -4.49
C ALA A 10 63.78 -28.19 -4.53
N GLY A 11 63.43 -28.76 -3.39
CA GLY A 11 62.16 -29.43 -3.17
C GLY A 11 61.00 -28.44 -3.37
N THR A 12 60.03 -28.85 -4.17
CA THR A 12 58.81 -28.09 -4.46
C THR A 12 57.96 -27.95 -3.19
N TYR A 13 57.88 -26.74 -2.64
CA TYR A 13 56.87 -26.36 -1.64
C TYR A 13 55.51 -26.24 -2.36
N SER A 14 54.79 -27.36 -2.50
CA SER A 14 53.42 -27.35 -3.01
C SER A 14 52.43 -27.67 -1.88
N PRO A 15 51.67 -26.68 -1.35
CA PRO A 15 50.72 -26.90 -0.25
C PRO A 15 49.52 -27.78 -0.63
N ALA A 16 49.35 -28.07 -1.93
CA ALA A 16 48.28 -28.94 -2.44
C ALA A 16 48.45 -30.40 -2.03
N ALA A 17 49.68 -30.91 -1.90
CA ALA A 17 49.94 -32.30 -1.51
C ALA A 17 49.58 -32.56 -0.04
N ALA A 18 49.94 -31.65 0.87
CA ALA A 18 49.62 -31.74 2.29
C ALA A 18 48.11 -31.58 2.59
N ALA A 19 47.39 -30.77 1.80
CA ALA A 19 45.94 -30.68 1.87
C ALA A 19 45.25 -31.98 1.38
N GLY A 20 45.78 -32.59 0.31
CA GLY A 20 45.29 -33.87 -0.21
C GLY A 20 45.49 -35.04 0.76
N GLU A 21 46.61 -35.07 1.49
CA GLU A 21 46.94 -36.12 2.45
C GLU A 21 46.04 -36.05 3.71
N LYS A 22 45.83 -34.84 4.27
CA LYS A 22 44.84 -34.61 5.36
C LYS A 22 43.40 -34.91 4.94
N ARG A 23 43.04 -34.65 3.68
CA ARG A 23 41.72 -34.99 3.12
C ARG A 23 41.53 -36.52 3.00
N ARG A 24 42.62 -37.26 2.76
CA ARG A 24 42.64 -38.73 2.67
C ARG A 24 42.57 -39.40 4.06
N GLU A 25 43.25 -38.85 5.06
CA GLU A 25 43.14 -39.30 6.45
C GLU A 25 41.73 -39.06 7.01
N ARG A 26 41.15 -37.87 6.80
CA ARG A 26 39.74 -37.58 7.15
C ARG A 26 38.75 -38.50 6.44
N LYS A 27 39.05 -38.91 5.21
CA LYS A 27 38.22 -39.87 4.44
C LYS A 27 38.20 -41.26 5.08
N GLU A 28 39.33 -41.72 5.62
CA GLU A 28 39.41 -43.00 6.33
C GLU A 28 38.80 -42.94 7.74
N GLU A 29 38.80 -41.77 8.37
CA GLU A 29 38.16 -41.52 9.66
C GLU A 29 36.64 -41.39 9.51
N LEU A 30 36.14 -40.65 8.51
CA LEU A 30 34.71 -40.56 8.17
C LEU A 30 34.13 -41.94 7.81
N ARG A 31 34.87 -42.75 7.03
CA ARG A 31 34.48 -44.14 6.73
C ARG A 31 34.43 -45.03 7.97
N ARG A 32 35.27 -44.79 8.98
CA ARG A 32 35.24 -45.51 10.26
C ARG A 32 34.04 -45.10 11.12
N HIS A 33 33.76 -43.79 11.22
CA HIS A 33 32.61 -43.30 11.98
C HIS A 33 31.25 -43.69 11.36
N LEU A 34 31.16 -43.71 10.02
CA LEU A 34 29.99 -44.24 9.30
C LEU A 34 29.76 -45.75 9.53
N ALA A 35 30.80 -46.49 9.92
CA ALA A 35 30.71 -47.91 10.23
C ALA A 35 30.38 -48.20 11.71
N GLU A 36 30.56 -47.23 12.62
CA GLU A 36 30.44 -47.40 14.08
C GLU A 36 29.15 -46.83 14.69
N ASP A 37 28.18 -46.37 13.89
CA ASP A 37 26.88 -45.79 14.35
C ASP A 37 27.04 -44.62 15.37
N ALA A 38 28.21 -43.99 15.45
CA ALA A 38 28.47 -42.87 16.35
C ALA A 38 28.08 -41.53 15.70
N ASP A 39 27.54 -40.61 16.50
CA ASP A 39 27.28 -39.21 16.11
C ASP A 39 28.59 -38.54 15.69
N TRP A 40 28.87 -38.55 14.39
CA TRP A 40 30.00 -37.85 13.80
C TRP A 40 29.79 -36.33 13.94
N PRO A 41 30.66 -35.60 14.66
CA PRO A 41 30.56 -34.15 14.71
C PRO A 41 30.89 -33.57 13.34
N ARG A 42 29.97 -32.79 12.76
CA ARG A 42 30.21 -32.09 11.48
C ARG A 42 31.48 -31.26 11.58
N ALA A 43 32.21 -31.11 10.47
CA ALA A 43 33.47 -30.35 10.43
C ALA A 43 33.33 -28.90 10.93
N ASP A 44 32.12 -28.34 10.84
CA ASP A 44 31.76 -26.99 11.27
C ASP A 44 31.23 -26.91 12.72
N GLY A 45 31.08 -28.04 13.42
CA GLY A 45 30.54 -28.11 14.78
C GLY A 45 29.00 -28.02 14.88
N ARG A 46 28.27 -28.12 13.76
CA ARG A 46 26.80 -28.08 13.69
C ARG A 46 26.16 -29.45 13.92
N SER A 47 24.90 -29.48 14.37
CA SER A 47 24.08 -30.70 14.43
C SER A 47 23.65 -31.15 13.03
N PHE A 48 23.17 -32.39 12.90
CA PHE A 48 22.68 -32.92 11.62
C PHE A 48 21.45 -32.19 11.07
N HIS A 49 20.61 -31.64 11.94
CA HIS A 49 19.37 -30.94 11.57
C HIS A 49 19.49 -29.41 11.56
N ASP A 50 20.70 -28.87 11.73
CA ASP A 50 20.94 -27.41 11.78
C ASP A 50 21.48 -26.88 10.45
N CYS A 51 20.76 -25.92 9.86
CA CYS A 51 21.20 -25.17 8.69
C CYS A 51 22.35 -24.22 9.02
N ARG A 52 23.17 -23.85 8.02
CA ARG A 52 24.20 -22.82 8.19
C ARG A 52 23.57 -21.44 8.42
N PRO A 53 24.25 -20.52 9.13
CA PRO A 53 23.75 -19.17 9.29
C PRO A 53 23.54 -18.52 7.91
N ALA A 54 22.35 -17.97 7.71
CA ALA A 54 21.93 -17.32 6.49
C ALA A 54 21.94 -15.80 6.68
N PHE A 55 22.70 -15.10 5.85
CA PHE A 55 22.66 -13.66 5.71
C PHE A 55 22.07 -13.32 4.35
N MET A 56 21.05 -12.48 4.31
CA MET A 56 20.40 -12.07 3.08
C MET A 56 20.14 -10.57 3.09
N GLN A 57 20.35 -9.95 1.94
CA GLN A 57 20.15 -8.52 1.74
C GLN A 57 19.50 -8.28 0.38
N THR A 58 18.46 -7.46 0.35
CA THR A 58 17.81 -6.96 -0.89
C THR A 58 18.49 -5.69 -1.39
N GLY A 59 18.40 -5.43 -2.69
CA GLY A 59 18.87 -4.20 -3.32
C GLY A 59 20.39 -3.92 -3.34
N PRO A 60 21.33 -4.90 -3.39
CA PRO A 60 22.76 -4.59 -3.49
C PRO A 60 23.16 -3.88 -4.80
N THR A 61 22.40 -4.05 -5.88
CA THR A 61 22.73 -3.53 -7.22
C THR A 61 21.64 -2.59 -7.72
N THR A 62 21.98 -1.31 -7.92
CA THR A 62 21.04 -0.29 -8.42
C THR A 62 20.76 -0.35 -9.93
N ALA A 63 21.57 -1.10 -10.69
CA ALA A 63 21.41 -1.25 -12.13
C ALA A 63 20.30 -2.25 -12.53
N ALA A 64 19.89 -3.13 -11.62
CA ALA A 64 18.85 -4.13 -11.85
C ALA A 64 17.50 -3.64 -11.32
N SER A 65 16.40 -4.16 -11.88
CA SER A 65 15.04 -3.83 -11.43
C SER A 65 14.76 -4.35 -10.02
N GLY A 66 15.37 -5.48 -9.67
CA GLY A 66 15.50 -5.95 -8.30
C GLY A 66 16.77 -6.78 -8.16
N SER A 67 17.34 -6.80 -6.97
CA SER A 67 18.54 -7.58 -6.71
C SER A 67 18.53 -8.14 -5.30
N ALA A 68 19.25 -9.24 -5.11
CA ALA A 68 19.44 -9.82 -3.79
C ALA A 68 20.84 -10.42 -3.68
N TYR A 69 21.39 -10.35 -2.48
CA TYR A 69 22.61 -11.01 -2.07
C TYR A 69 22.28 -11.99 -0.96
N ALA A 70 22.80 -13.22 -1.07
CA ALA A 70 22.65 -14.25 -0.06
C ALA A 70 24.00 -14.88 0.25
N GLU A 71 24.27 -15.05 1.54
CA GLU A 71 25.45 -15.68 2.08
C GLU A 71 25.02 -16.75 3.08
N PHE A 72 25.41 -17.98 2.76
CA PHE A 72 25.15 -19.16 3.56
C PHE A 72 26.51 -19.80 3.84
N GLY A 73 27.06 -19.53 5.02
CA GLY A 73 28.42 -19.95 5.37
C GLY A 73 29.44 -19.45 4.34
N LYS A 74 30.07 -20.36 3.60
CA LYS A 74 31.03 -20.03 2.52
C LYS A 74 30.37 -19.77 1.17
N THR A 75 29.11 -20.18 0.99
CA THR A 75 28.42 -20.00 -0.30
C THR A 75 27.89 -18.58 -0.40
N LYS A 76 28.34 -17.83 -1.40
CA LYS A 76 27.96 -16.43 -1.65
C LYS A 76 27.37 -16.29 -3.05
N VAL A 77 26.15 -15.78 -3.15
CA VAL A 77 25.43 -15.64 -4.40
C VAL A 77 24.84 -14.25 -4.50
N ILE A 78 24.92 -13.66 -5.69
CA ILE A 78 24.20 -12.44 -6.04
C ILE A 78 23.25 -12.72 -7.20
N VAL A 79 21.99 -12.32 -7.05
CA VAL A 79 20.98 -12.45 -8.09
C VAL A 79 20.50 -11.08 -8.51
N SER A 80 20.41 -10.87 -9.83
CA SER A 80 19.89 -9.66 -10.44
C SER A 80 18.72 -10.01 -11.34
N VAL A 81 17.59 -9.37 -11.10
CA VAL A 81 16.37 -9.52 -11.88
C VAL A 81 16.21 -8.28 -12.74
N PHE A 82 15.93 -8.53 -14.01
CA PHE A 82 15.58 -7.48 -14.94
C PHE A 82 14.26 -7.80 -15.62
N GLY A 83 13.25 -7.01 -15.32
CA GLY A 83 11.92 -7.23 -15.86
C GLY A 83 10.88 -6.43 -15.10
N PRO A 84 9.62 -6.45 -15.58
CA PRO A 84 9.18 -7.02 -16.85
C PRO A 84 9.55 -6.10 -18.04
N ARG A 85 10.28 -6.62 -19.03
CA ARG A 85 10.67 -5.85 -20.24
C ARG A 85 10.00 -6.42 -21.48
N GLU A 86 9.77 -5.56 -22.47
CA GLU A 86 9.31 -6.01 -23.78
C GLU A 86 10.40 -6.84 -24.47
N SER A 87 10.01 -7.98 -25.03
CA SER A 87 10.95 -8.87 -25.69
C SER A 87 11.48 -8.24 -26.99
N LYS A 88 12.80 -8.09 -27.12
CA LYS A 88 13.45 -7.51 -28.32
C LYS A 88 13.42 -8.42 -29.56
N LYS A 89 13.12 -9.71 -29.41
CA LYS A 89 13.01 -10.66 -30.52
C LYS A 89 11.59 -10.60 -31.07
N ALA A 90 11.43 -10.57 -32.39
CA ALA A 90 10.13 -10.72 -33.05
C ALA A 90 9.52 -12.08 -32.65
N MET A 91 8.68 -12.07 -31.62
CA MET A 91 8.06 -13.27 -31.07
C MET A 91 6.68 -13.49 -31.69
N LEU A 92 6.37 -14.75 -31.98
CA LEU A 92 4.99 -15.18 -32.19
C LEU A 92 4.18 -14.86 -30.93
N TYR A 93 2.94 -14.40 -31.14
CA TYR A 93 2.01 -14.02 -30.08
C TYR A 93 1.88 -15.11 -29.01
N SER A 94 2.17 -14.78 -27.75
CA SER A 94 1.87 -15.63 -26.58
C SER A 94 1.07 -14.85 -25.54
N ASP A 95 0.00 -15.45 -25.04
CA ASP A 95 -0.84 -14.89 -23.97
C ASP A 95 -0.18 -14.98 -22.59
N THR A 96 0.97 -15.67 -22.49
CA THR A 96 1.78 -15.79 -21.27
C THR A 96 3.12 -15.06 -21.44
N GLY A 97 3.56 -14.41 -20.36
CA GLY A 97 4.93 -13.89 -20.23
C GLY A 97 5.96 -15.02 -20.18
N ARG A 98 7.22 -14.71 -20.47
CA ARG A 98 8.32 -15.69 -20.44
C ARG A 98 9.32 -15.37 -19.32
N LEU A 99 9.78 -16.41 -18.64
CA LEU A 99 10.84 -16.33 -17.66
C LEU A 99 12.13 -16.84 -18.29
N ASN A 100 13.22 -16.10 -18.18
CA ASN A 100 14.55 -16.57 -18.57
C ASN A 100 15.44 -16.60 -17.33
N CYS A 101 15.99 -17.77 -17.01
CA CYS A 101 16.90 -17.93 -15.89
C CYS A 101 18.29 -18.30 -16.43
N ASN A 102 19.32 -17.63 -15.92
CA ASN A 102 20.71 -17.95 -16.24
C ASN A 102 21.56 -17.95 -14.96
N VAL A 103 22.18 -19.10 -14.69
CA VAL A 103 23.12 -19.29 -13.59
C VAL A 103 24.52 -19.27 -14.14
N SER A 104 25.39 -18.43 -13.57
CA SER A 104 26.80 -18.32 -13.94
C SER A 104 27.68 -18.39 -12.70
N TYR A 105 28.83 -19.04 -12.83
CA TYR A 105 29.86 -19.08 -11.78
C TYR A 105 30.98 -18.13 -12.15
N THR A 106 31.50 -17.41 -11.15
CA THR A 106 32.75 -16.64 -11.33
C THR A 106 33.94 -17.60 -11.47
N THR A 107 35.00 -17.15 -12.13
CA THR A 107 36.21 -17.96 -12.40
C THR A 107 36.97 -18.38 -11.14
N PHE A 108 36.69 -17.73 -10.01
CA PHE A 108 37.29 -17.99 -8.71
C PHE A 108 36.29 -18.61 -7.71
N ALA A 109 35.05 -18.91 -8.14
CA ALA A 109 34.02 -19.46 -7.25
C ALA A 109 34.35 -20.86 -6.74
N THR A 110 35.05 -21.67 -7.54
CA THR A 110 35.49 -23.02 -7.18
C THR A 110 37.00 -23.02 -6.96
N PRO A 111 37.51 -23.87 -6.03
CA PRO A 111 38.94 -23.93 -5.71
C PRO A 111 39.83 -24.43 -6.86
N ILE A 112 39.24 -24.92 -7.95
CA ILE A 112 39.95 -25.32 -9.17
C ILE A 112 39.56 -24.35 -10.31
N PRO A 113 40.43 -23.39 -10.66
CA PRO A 113 40.15 -22.44 -11.72
C PRO A 113 39.93 -23.16 -13.07
N GLY A 114 38.78 -22.94 -13.70
CA GLY A 114 38.52 -23.40 -15.08
C GLY A 114 37.60 -24.61 -15.24
N GLN A 115 37.07 -25.19 -14.15
CA GLN A 115 36.01 -26.19 -14.26
C GLN A 115 34.67 -25.47 -14.48
N VAL A 116 34.36 -25.15 -15.75
CA VAL A 116 33.04 -24.67 -16.16
C VAL A 116 32.08 -25.87 -16.10
N THR A 117 31.57 -26.16 -14.90
CA THR A 117 30.43 -27.06 -14.73
C THR A 117 29.26 -26.57 -15.58
N ASP A 118 28.50 -27.49 -16.18
CA ASP A 118 27.50 -27.18 -17.19
C ASP A 118 26.35 -26.32 -16.60
N ASN A 119 26.48 -25.00 -16.73
CA ASN A 119 25.58 -23.98 -16.18
C ASN A 119 24.11 -24.13 -16.65
N LYS A 120 23.90 -24.88 -17.74
CA LYS A 120 22.58 -25.04 -18.35
C LYS A 120 21.63 -25.86 -17.47
N GLU A 121 22.12 -26.87 -16.75
CA GLU A 121 21.28 -27.70 -15.88
C GLU A 121 20.75 -26.90 -14.68
N TYR A 122 21.63 -26.18 -13.99
CA TYR A 122 21.23 -25.28 -12.89
C TYR A 122 20.28 -24.18 -13.36
N SER A 123 20.50 -23.65 -14.57
CA SER A 123 19.59 -22.66 -15.18
C SER A 123 18.20 -23.24 -15.45
N ALA A 124 18.13 -24.48 -15.96
CA ALA A 124 16.87 -25.17 -16.21
C ALA A 124 16.13 -25.53 -14.90
N MET A 125 16.86 -25.96 -13.87
CA MET A 125 16.31 -26.20 -12.54
C MET A 125 15.75 -24.91 -11.93
N LEU A 126 16.52 -23.82 -11.96
CA LEU A 126 16.05 -22.52 -11.49
C LEU A 126 14.81 -22.03 -12.24
N HIS A 127 14.77 -22.21 -13.56
CA HIS A 127 13.59 -21.88 -14.36
C HIS A 127 12.37 -22.68 -13.88
N LYS A 128 12.51 -24.00 -13.73
CA LYS A 128 11.41 -24.88 -13.30
C LYS A 128 10.92 -24.55 -11.88
N ALA A 129 11.82 -24.21 -10.96
CA ALA A 129 11.46 -23.82 -9.59
C ALA A 129 10.61 -22.54 -9.54
N LEU A 130 10.90 -21.56 -10.42
CA LEU A 130 10.29 -20.23 -10.40
C LEU A 130 9.06 -20.12 -11.32
N GLU A 131 8.95 -20.96 -12.35
CA GLU A 131 7.83 -20.98 -13.30
C GLU A 131 6.48 -21.18 -12.61
N GLY A 132 6.42 -22.05 -11.59
CA GLY A 132 5.21 -22.29 -10.79
C GLY A 132 4.87 -21.17 -9.81
N THR A 133 5.79 -20.24 -9.55
CA THR A 133 5.63 -19.20 -8.54
C THR A 133 5.34 -17.83 -9.12
N VAL A 134 5.93 -17.50 -10.27
CA VAL A 134 5.70 -16.21 -10.94
C VAL A 134 4.40 -16.25 -11.73
N MET A 135 3.54 -15.24 -11.55
CA MET A 135 2.27 -15.16 -12.27
C MET A 135 2.44 -14.61 -13.70
N LEU A 136 2.97 -15.45 -14.59
CA LEU A 136 3.28 -15.09 -15.98
C LEU A 136 2.06 -14.67 -16.83
N HIS A 137 0.85 -15.09 -16.44
CA HIS A 137 -0.40 -14.74 -17.12
C HIS A 137 -0.77 -13.26 -17.00
N ILE A 138 -0.22 -12.55 -16.01
CA ILE A 138 -0.56 -11.14 -15.79
C ILE A 138 0.27 -10.22 -16.70
N PHE A 139 1.39 -10.72 -17.24
CA PHE A 139 2.33 -9.92 -18.03
C PHE A 139 2.54 -10.50 -19.44
N PRO A 140 1.52 -10.49 -20.33
CA PRO A 140 1.66 -10.98 -21.70
C PRO A 140 2.71 -10.16 -22.48
N LYS A 141 3.42 -10.80 -23.42
CA LYS A 141 4.50 -10.18 -24.25
C LYS A 141 5.72 -9.66 -23.48
N THR A 142 5.80 -9.89 -22.18
CA THR A 142 6.95 -9.48 -21.37
C THR A 142 7.91 -10.65 -21.13
N THR A 143 9.18 -10.31 -20.95
CA THR A 143 10.22 -11.23 -20.51
C THR A 143 10.78 -10.74 -19.18
N VAL A 144 10.87 -11.65 -18.22
CA VAL A 144 11.59 -11.45 -16.95
C VAL A 144 12.88 -12.24 -17.03
N ASP A 145 14.02 -11.56 -16.92
CA ASP A 145 15.33 -12.19 -16.97
C ASP A 145 15.95 -12.22 -15.56
N VAL A 146 16.22 -13.42 -15.05
CA VAL A 146 16.85 -13.66 -13.74
C VAL A 146 18.28 -14.15 -13.99
N PHE A 147 19.26 -13.37 -13.54
CA PHE A 147 20.68 -13.73 -13.61
C PHE A 147 21.21 -14.00 -12.21
N ALA A 148 21.63 -15.24 -11.96
CA ALA A 148 22.29 -15.63 -10.73
C ALA A 148 23.79 -15.78 -10.96
N LEU A 149 24.59 -15.09 -10.16
CA LEU A 149 26.04 -15.15 -10.18
C LEU A 149 26.55 -15.72 -8.85
N VAL A 150 27.21 -16.88 -8.92
CA VAL A 150 27.85 -17.51 -7.76
C VAL A 150 29.26 -16.94 -7.60
N LEU A 151 29.51 -16.30 -6.45
CA LEU A 151 30.79 -15.68 -6.12
C LEU A 151 31.74 -16.68 -5.45
N GLU A 152 31.21 -17.50 -4.54
CA GLU A 152 31.96 -18.54 -3.82
C GLU A 152 31.03 -19.75 -3.65
N SER A 153 31.52 -20.94 -4.02
CA SER A 153 30.79 -22.20 -3.89
C SER A 153 31.24 -22.94 -2.63
N GLY A 154 30.34 -23.04 -1.65
CA GLY A 154 30.55 -23.74 -0.38
C GLY A 154 29.69 -24.99 -0.21
N GLY A 155 28.95 -25.38 -1.25
CA GLY A 155 27.98 -26.47 -1.25
C GLY A 155 26.54 -25.97 -1.11
N SER A 156 25.58 -26.78 -1.57
CA SER A 156 24.15 -26.46 -1.66
C SER A 156 23.83 -25.22 -2.50
N ASP A 157 24.56 -25.02 -3.61
CA ASP A 157 24.49 -23.80 -4.41
C ASP A 157 23.07 -23.57 -5.00
N LEU A 158 22.43 -24.62 -5.55
CA LEU A 158 21.09 -24.51 -6.16
C LEU A 158 20.00 -24.01 -5.19
N PRO A 159 19.80 -24.60 -3.99
CA PRO A 159 18.81 -24.12 -3.04
C PRO A 159 18.99 -22.65 -2.63
N ILE A 160 20.25 -22.23 -2.47
CA ILE A 160 20.62 -20.86 -2.13
C ILE A 160 20.28 -19.91 -3.28
N ILE A 161 20.60 -20.31 -4.51
CA ILE A 161 20.25 -19.55 -5.73
C ILE A 161 18.74 -19.37 -5.85
N ILE A 162 17.94 -20.44 -5.65
CA ILE A 162 16.47 -20.38 -5.74
C ILE A 162 15.91 -19.40 -4.69
N SER A 163 16.35 -19.53 -3.43
CA SER A 163 15.88 -18.68 -2.34
C SER A 163 16.27 -17.20 -2.55
N CYS A 164 17.49 -16.94 -3.03
CA CYS A 164 17.95 -15.60 -3.38
C CYS A 164 17.21 -15.03 -4.60
N ALA A 165 16.86 -15.85 -5.59
CA ALA A 165 16.10 -15.43 -6.75
C ALA A 165 14.67 -15.06 -6.39
N SER A 166 14.02 -15.82 -5.50
CA SER A 166 12.70 -15.44 -4.98
C SER A 166 12.73 -14.09 -4.26
N LEU A 167 13.78 -13.82 -3.49
CA LEU A 167 13.97 -12.55 -2.82
C LEU A 167 14.17 -11.39 -3.82
N ALA A 168 14.99 -11.60 -4.86
CA ALA A 168 15.22 -10.59 -5.90
C ALA A 168 13.98 -10.30 -6.75
N LEU A 169 13.14 -11.31 -7.00
CA LEU A 169 11.85 -11.13 -7.69
C LEU A 169 10.86 -10.31 -6.85
N ALA A 170 10.85 -10.52 -5.52
CA ALA A 170 10.05 -9.72 -4.60
C ALA A 170 10.53 -8.27 -4.54
N ASP A 171 11.84 -8.05 -4.50
CA ASP A 171 12.47 -6.71 -4.55
C ASP A 171 12.14 -5.99 -5.87
N ALA A 172 12.11 -6.72 -6.99
CA ALA A 172 11.69 -6.18 -8.29
C ALA A 172 10.19 -5.84 -8.39
N GLY A 173 9.38 -6.17 -7.37
CA GLY A 173 7.94 -5.94 -7.37
C GLY A 173 7.17 -6.80 -8.38
N ILE A 174 7.73 -7.92 -8.81
CA ILE A 174 7.07 -8.84 -9.75
C ILE A 174 6.01 -9.64 -8.99
N MET A 175 4.82 -9.77 -9.59
CA MET A 175 3.72 -10.50 -8.95
C MET A 175 4.01 -12.00 -8.90
N MET A 176 4.12 -12.51 -7.68
CA MET A 176 4.35 -13.92 -7.35
C MET A 176 3.22 -14.46 -6.48
N CYS A 177 2.95 -15.76 -6.61
CA CYS A 177 1.97 -16.46 -5.78
C CYS A 177 2.40 -16.57 -4.30
N ASP A 178 3.70 -16.82 -4.08
CA ASP A 178 4.34 -16.97 -2.77
C ASP A 178 5.85 -16.74 -2.91
N LEU A 179 6.59 -16.70 -1.80
CA LEU A 179 8.04 -16.80 -1.78
C LEU A 179 8.46 -18.28 -1.88
N VAL A 180 9.45 -18.56 -2.73
CA VAL A 180 10.05 -19.91 -2.82
C VAL A 180 11.27 -19.96 -1.92
N THR A 181 11.31 -21.00 -1.10
CA THR A 181 12.48 -21.37 -0.32
C THR A 181 12.94 -22.75 -0.72
N SER A 182 14.24 -22.97 -0.71
CA SER A 182 14.79 -24.28 -1.04
C SER A 182 15.90 -24.65 -0.08
N VAL A 183 15.90 -25.92 0.31
CA VAL A 183 16.91 -26.53 1.17
C VAL A 183 17.30 -27.88 0.55
N SER A 184 18.58 -28.22 0.70
CA SER A 184 19.12 -29.53 0.31
C SER A 184 19.40 -30.39 1.53
N VAL A 185 19.27 -31.70 1.37
CA VAL A 185 19.52 -32.73 2.37
C VAL A 185 20.37 -33.83 1.74
N SER A 186 21.38 -34.28 2.47
CA SER A 186 22.24 -35.39 2.06
C SER A 186 22.04 -36.62 2.95
N CYS A 187 22.04 -37.78 2.32
CA CYS A 187 22.10 -39.07 3.00
C CYS A 187 23.55 -39.52 3.15
N PHE A 188 23.91 -39.92 4.36
CA PHE A 188 25.18 -40.58 4.66
C PHE A 188 24.88 -41.87 5.42
N GLY A 189 24.90 -43.01 4.74
CA GLY A 189 24.55 -44.31 5.33
C GLY A 189 23.17 -44.30 6.01
N LYS A 190 23.14 -44.28 7.34
CA LYS A 190 21.90 -44.22 8.14
C LYS A 190 21.42 -42.81 8.49
N ASN A 191 22.30 -41.81 8.43
CA ASN A 191 22.03 -40.46 8.92
C ASN A 191 21.63 -39.52 7.78
N ILE A 192 20.77 -38.56 8.12
CA ILE A 192 20.26 -37.54 7.20
C ILE A 192 20.79 -36.19 7.69
N ILE A 193 21.45 -35.44 6.82
CA ILE A 193 22.06 -34.15 7.15
C ILE A 193 21.41 -33.05 6.32
N ILE A 194 20.95 -32.00 7.00
CA ILE A 194 20.39 -30.81 6.36
C ILE A 194 21.52 -29.87 5.97
N ASP A 195 21.39 -29.29 4.77
CA ASP A 195 22.25 -28.24 4.24
C ASP A 195 23.73 -28.66 4.19
N PRO A 196 24.08 -29.59 3.27
CA PRO A 196 25.43 -30.13 3.12
C PRO A 196 26.42 -29.10 2.57
N THR A 197 27.63 -29.10 3.14
CA THR A 197 28.79 -28.38 2.63
C THR A 197 29.41 -29.08 1.42
N SER A 198 30.24 -28.39 0.63
CA SER A 198 30.86 -28.95 -0.58
C SER A 198 31.69 -30.22 -0.30
N ASP A 199 32.33 -30.29 0.88
CA ASP A 199 33.03 -31.50 1.29
C ASP A 199 32.06 -32.64 1.60
N GLU A 200 30.92 -32.35 2.25
CA GLU A 200 29.87 -33.34 2.50
C GLU A 200 29.24 -33.83 1.17
N GLU A 201 28.93 -32.92 0.24
CA GLU A 201 28.37 -33.28 -1.07
C GLU A 201 29.26 -34.20 -1.91
N ALA A 202 30.58 -34.09 -1.77
CA ALA A 202 31.54 -34.93 -2.49
C ALA A 202 31.52 -36.40 -2.02
N TRP A 203 30.98 -36.69 -0.83
CA TRP A 203 31.01 -38.01 -0.21
C TRP A 203 29.62 -38.56 0.15
N GLN A 204 28.54 -37.91 -0.31
CA GLN A 204 27.17 -38.33 -0.02
C GLN A 204 26.76 -39.56 -0.85
N ASP A 205 25.91 -40.41 -0.27
CA ASP A 205 25.31 -41.55 -0.97
C ASP A 205 24.08 -41.14 -1.80
N GLY A 206 23.43 -40.05 -1.40
CA GLY A 206 22.33 -39.43 -2.13
C GLY A 206 22.02 -38.03 -1.64
N SER A 207 21.41 -37.22 -2.52
CA SER A 207 20.95 -35.85 -2.21
C SER A 207 19.48 -35.66 -2.56
N ILE A 208 18.75 -34.93 -1.72
CA ILE A 208 17.38 -34.48 -1.97
C ILE A 208 17.39 -32.96 -1.87
N THR A 209 16.94 -32.28 -2.92
CA THR A 209 16.71 -30.85 -2.93
C THR A 209 15.24 -30.57 -3.14
N VAL A 210 14.64 -29.79 -2.23
CA VAL A 210 13.23 -29.42 -2.28
C VAL A 210 13.12 -27.91 -2.42
N ALA A 211 12.31 -27.44 -3.37
CA ALA A 211 11.85 -26.06 -3.47
C ALA A 211 10.37 -26.01 -3.10
N TYR A 212 10.03 -25.17 -2.13
CA TYR A 212 8.76 -25.19 -1.43
C TYR A 212 8.19 -23.77 -1.29
N MET A 213 6.87 -23.66 -1.47
CA MET A 213 6.05 -22.47 -1.24
C MET A 213 5.30 -22.62 0.09
N PRO A 214 5.77 -22.01 1.20
CA PRO A 214 5.24 -22.28 2.53
C PRO A 214 3.81 -21.79 2.78
N ALA A 215 3.36 -20.71 2.13
CA ALA A 215 2.00 -20.20 2.28
C ALA A 215 0.96 -21.13 1.63
N ARG A 216 1.33 -21.78 0.52
CA ARG A 216 0.47 -22.74 -0.20
C ARG A 216 0.67 -24.19 0.20
N LYS A 217 1.75 -24.47 0.93
CA LYS A 217 2.23 -25.83 1.24
C LYS A 217 2.41 -26.71 0.00
N GLU A 218 2.98 -26.12 -1.05
CA GLU A 218 3.16 -26.76 -2.35
C GLU A 218 4.65 -26.84 -2.71
N ILE A 219 5.09 -28.01 -3.18
CA ILE A 219 6.45 -28.21 -3.69
C ILE A 219 6.49 -27.83 -5.17
N THR A 220 7.32 -26.86 -5.54
CA THR A 220 7.50 -26.44 -6.94
C THR A 220 8.47 -27.36 -7.68
N GLN A 221 9.54 -27.78 -6.98
CA GLN A 221 10.54 -28.68 -7.53
C GLN A 221 11.06 -29.62 -6.46
N LEU A 222 11.15 -30.91 -6.80
CA LEU A 222 11.83 -31.94 -6.04
C LEU A 222 12.89 -32.57 -6.94
N THR A 223 14.12 -32.68 -6.46
CA THR A 223 15.22 -33.35 -7.15
C THR A 223 15.87 -34.33 -6.20
N VAL A 224 15.87 -35.61 -6.57
CA VAL A 224 16.41 -36.71 -5.79
C VAL A 224 17.52 -37.36 -6.60
N THR A 225 18.69 -37.52 -6.00
CA THR A 225 19.85 -38.18 -6.62
C THR A 225 20.44 -39.20 -5.65
N GLY A 226 21.05 -40.25 -6.19
CA GLY A 226 21.66 -41.33 -5.40
C GLY A 226 20.66 -42.38 -4.92
N GLU A 227 21.11 -43.20 -3.96
CA GLU A 227 20.34 -44.34 -3.45
C GLU A 227 19.64 -44.00 -2.14
N TRP A 228 18.32 -44.23 -2.11
CA TRP A 228 17.48 -43.92 -0.97
C TRP A 228 16.58 -45.10 -0.61
N SER A 229 16.39 -45.33 0.68
CA SER A 229 15.36 -46.24 1.19
C SER A 229 14.04 -45.49 1.39
N ASP A 230 12.91 -46.07 0.98
CA ASP A 230 11.58 -45.43 0.96
C ASP A 230 11.23 -44.65 2.23
N GLY A 231 11.44 -45.22 3.43
CA GLY A 231 11.12 -44.55 4.70
C GLY A 231 11.98 -43.33 5.02
N LYS A 232 13.19 -43.22 4.44
CA LYS A 232 14.10 -42.08 4.64
C LYS A 232 13.74 -40.90 3.74
N ILE A 233 13.17 -41.14 2.56
CA ILE A 233 12.80 -40.08 1.62
C ILE A 233 11.72 -39.21 2.24
N THR A 234 10.68 -39.81 2.82
CA THR A 234 9.58 -39.07 3.46
C THR A 234 10.10 -38.19 4.60
N ASN A 235 10.92 -38.76 5.48
CA ASN A 235 11.53 -38.02 6.59
C ASN A 235 12.43 -36.87 6.08
N ALA A 236 13.25 -37.12 5.05
CA ALA A 236 14.10 -36.07 4.46
C ALA A 236 13.27 -34.93 3.84
N VAL A 237 12.17 -35.24 3.16
CA VAL A 237 11.27 -34.24 2.57
C VAL A 237 10.56 -33.43 3.64
N GLU A 238 10.07 -34.07 4.72
CA GLU A 238 9.45 -33.37 5.87
C GLU A 238 10.44 -32.42 6.55
N LEU A 239 11.68 -32.89 6.80
CA LEU A 239 12.76 -32.05 7.34
C LEU A 239 13.07 -30.85 6.43
N CYS A 240 13.08 -31.05 5.12
CA CYS A 240 13.23 -29.96 4.15
C CYS A 240 12.07 -28.96 4.22
N MET A 241 10.82 -29.42 4.32
CA MET A 241 9.66 -28.54 4.42
C MET A 241 9.72 -27.66 5.67
N ASP A 242 10.08 -28.25 6.81
CA ASP A 242 10.25 -27.54 8.07
C ASP A 242 11.38 -26.50 7.99
N ALA A 243 12.52 -26.88 7.42
CA ALA A 243 13.65 -25.96 7.21
C ALA A 243 13.30 -24.81 6.26
N CYS A 244 12.62 -25.11 5.15
CA CYS A 244 12.13 -24.11 4.19
C CYS A 244 11.15 -23.12 4.84
N SER A 245 10.25 -23.60 5.70
CA SER A 245 9.30 -22.74 6.41
C SER A 245 10.01 -21.70 7.29
N LYS A 246 11.00 -22.14 8.08
CA LYS A 246 11.83 -21.28 8.92
C LYS A 246 12.65 -20.29 8.09
N LEU A 247 13.22 -20.74 6.98
CA LEU A 247 13.97 -19.87 6.07
C LEU A 247 13.08 -18.79 5.44
N CYS A 248 11.83 -19.12 5.14
CA CYS A 248 10.86 -18.17 4.56
C CYS A 248 10.47 -17.07 5.54
N ASP A 249 10.38 -17.37 6.83
CA ASP A 249 10.11 -16.36 7.84
C ASP A 249 11.28 -15.36 7.94
N VAL A 250 12.53 -15.84 7.88
CA VAL A 250 13.73 -14.96 7.79
C VAL A 250 13.69 -14.09 6.53
N LEU A 251 13.32 -14.65 5.37
CA LEU A 251 13.16 -13.90 4.12
C LEU A 251 12.09 -12.80 4.23
N ARG A 252 10.94 -13.12 4.85
CA ARG A 252 9.85 -12.15 5.05
C ARG A 252 10.24 -11.02 5.99
N GLU A 253 10.99 -11.30 7.04
CA GLU A 253 11.52 -10.26 7.93
C GLU A 253 12.44 -9.31 7.16
N ARG A 254 13.36 -9.84 6.34
CA ARG A 254 14.27 -9.00 5.54
C ARG A 254 13.54 -8.15 4.51
N LEU A 255 12.48 -8.66 3.89
CA LEU A 255 11.63 -7.87 3.00
C LEU A 255 10.90 -6.74 3.73
N LYS A 256 10.42 -6.97 4.96
CA LYS A 256 9.79 -5.93 5.78
C LYS A 256 10.80 -4.85 6.19
N ASP A 257 12.00 -5.26 6.61
CA ASP A 257 13.09 -4.34 6.95
C ASP A 257 13.44 -3.45 5.76
N ALA A 258 13.62 -4.05 4.58
CA ALA A 258 13.92 -3.33 3.34
C ALA A 258 12.81 -2.36 2.94
N ALA A 259 11.54 -2.76 3.07
CA ALA A 259 10.40 -1.89 2.81
C ALA A 259 10.37 -0.68 3.75
N SER A 260 10.67 -0.89 5.04
CA SER A 260 10.71 0.20 6.04
C SER A 260 11.87 1.18 5.78
N LEU A 261 13.01 0.69 5.31
CA LEU A 261 14.16 1.51 4.94
C LEU A 261 13.90 2.32 3.66
N ALA A 262 13.22 1.73 2.67
CA ALA A 262 12.79 2.43 1.46
C ALA A 262 11.79 3.56 1.77
N GLU A 263 10.91 3.35 2.76
CA GLU A 263 9.95 4.36 3.23
C GLU A 263 10.63 5.55 3.94
N GLN A 264 11.79 5.33 4.57
CA GLN A 264 12.58 6.38 5.25
C GLN A 264 13.55 7.14 4.32
N ALA A 265 13.90 6.58 3.16
CA ALA A 265 14.87 7.16 2.23
C ALA A 265 14.28 8.14 1.19
N LEU A 266 12.96 8.35 1.17
CA LEU A 266 12.35 9.37 0.30
C LEU A 266 12.59 10.80 0.84
N PRO A 267 12.89 11.80 -0.03
CA PRO A 267 12.85 13.21 0.34
C PRO A 267 11.44 13.60 0.84
N PRO A 268 11.27 14.73 1.56
CA PRO A 268 9.98 15.10 2.16
C PRO A 268 8.87 15.02 1.10
N PRO A 269 7.72 14.40 1.42
CA PRO A 269 6.74 14.06 0.42
C PRO A 269 6.21 15.33 -0.24
N ALA A 270 6.34 15.37 -1.56
CA ALA A 270 5.40 16.09 -2.42
C ALA A 270 3.96 15.65 -2.04
N PRO A 271 2.93 16.51 -2.22
CA PRO A 271 1.59 16.28 -1.66
C PRO A 271 1.11 14.86 -1.91
N VAL A 272 0.74 14.21 -0.80
CA VAL A 272 0.45 12.78 -0.67
C VAL A 272 -0.42 12.31 -1.83
N SER A 273 0.14 11.47 -2.70
CA SER A 273 -0.65 10.89 -3.80
C SER A 273 -1.70 9.94 -3.23
N HIS A 274 -2.94 10.06 -3.72
CA HIS A 274 -4.09 9.24 -3.29
C HIS A 274 -3.83 7.72 -3.34
N VAL A 275 -2.87 7.29 -4.16
CA VAL A 275 -2.50 5.87 -4.38
C VAL A 275 -1.83 5.24 -3.15
N GLY A 276 -1.00 5.99 -2.42
CA GLY A 276 -0.32 5.49 -1.21
C GLY A 276 -1.28 5.33 -0.02
N LEU A 277 -2.21 6.26 0.15
CA LEU A 277 -3.22 6.22 1.21
C LEU A 277 -4.21 5.07 1.00
N ALA A 278 -4.62 4.80 -0.23
CA ALA A 278 -5.50 3.67 -0.56
C ALA A 278 -4.90 2.30 -0.18
N ALA A 279 -3.58 2.13 -0.32
CA ALA A 279 -2.89 0.91 0.07
C ALA A 279 -2.92 0.64 1.59
N THR A 280 -2.93 1.69 2.42
CA THR A 280 -3.00 1.57 3.89
C THR A 280 -4.38 1.12 4.41
N LEU A 281 -5.43 1.37 3.62
CA LEU A 281 -6.81 1.01 3.96
C LEU A 281 -7.25 -0.34 3.39
N GLY A 282 -6.57 -0.84 2.36
CA GLY A 282 -7.03 -1.99 1.57
C GLY A 282 -8.16 -1.62 0.60
N HIS A 283 -8.57 -2.55 -0.27
CA HIS A 283 -9.75 -2.40 -1.16
C HIS A 283 -9.86 -1.09 -1.94
N HIS A 284 -8.78 -0.68 -2.61
CA HIS A 284 -8.76 0.58 -3.37
C HIS A 284 -9.14 1.82 -2.53
N GLY A 285 -8.96 1.76 -1.20
CA GLY A 285 -9.27 2.85 -0.28
C GLY A 285 -10.69 2.88 0.27
N VAL A 286 -11.54 1.89 -0.06
CA VAL A 286 -12.92 1.80 0.45
C VAL A 286 -12.95 1.17 1.84
N ILE A 287 -13.74 1.76 2.73
CA ILE A 287 -14.00 1.26 4.09
C ILE A 287 -15.51 1.02 4.30
N MET A 288 -15.85 0.21 5.30
CA MET A 288 -17.23 0.08 5.77
C MET A 288 -17.46 1.00 6.97
N VAL A 289 -18.66 1.53 7.11
CA VAL A 289 -19.08 2.39 8.23
C VAL A 289 -20.27 1.74 8.91
N LEU A 290 -20.12 1.34 10.16
CA LEU A 290 -21.21 0.86 11.00
C LEU A 290 -21.90 2.05 11.66
N PHE A 291 -23.17 2.25 11.34
CA PHE A 291 -23.97 3.38 11.73
C PHE A 291 -25.16 2.95 12.58
N GLU A 292 -25.35 3.58 13.73
CA GLU A 292 -26.49 3.32 14.63
C GLU A 292 -27.68 4.21 14.23
N THR A 293 -28.82 3.59 13.90
CA THR A 293 -30.07 4.28 13.60
C THR A 293 -31.04 4.17 14.78
N PRO A 294 -32.10 5.00 14.85
CA PRO A 294 -33.14 4.88 15.86
C PRO A 294 -33.79 3.50 15.98
N SER A 295 -33.91 2.76 14.87
CA SER A 295 -34.46 1.41 14.86
C SER A 295 -33.40 0.30 15.05
N GLY A 296 -32.13 0.51 14.70
CA GLY A 296 -31.08 -0.49 14.85
C GLY A 296 -29.70 -0.08 14.32
N PHE A 297 -29.13 -0.87 13.40
CA PHE A 297 -27.83 -0.60 12.77
C PHE A 297 -27.92 -0.65 11.24
N ALA A 298 -27.07 0.13 10.57
CA ALA A 298 -26.88 0.14 9.12
C ALA A 298 -25.39 0.11 8.77
N ILE A 299 -25.02 -0.48 7.63
CA ILE A 299 -23.64 -0.47 7.12
C ILE A 299 -23.58 0.33 5.82
N PHE A 300 -22.62 1.25 5.73
CA PHE A 300 -22.38 2.06 4.53
C PHE A 300 -20.97 1.82 3.97
N SER A 301 -20.84 1.81 2.65
CA SER A 301 -19.53 1.89 1.98
C SER A 301 -19.09 3.34 1.88
N PHE A 302 -17.84 3.64 2.25
CA PHE A 302 -17.28 5.00 2.24
C PHE A 302 -15.87 5.04 1.64
N ASP A 303 -15.53 6.14 0.96
CA ASP A 303 -14.19 6.40 0.44
C ASP A 303 -13.25 6.82 1.59
N GLY A 304 -12.59 5.84 2.18
CA GLY A 304 -11.73 6.01 3.35
C GLY A 304 -10.47 6.82 3.09
N VAL A 305 -10.03 6.98 1.83
CA VAL A 305 -8.87 7.82 1.48
C VAL A 305 -9.07 9.24 2.00
N ARG A 306 -10.32 9.72 2.00
CA ARG A 306 -10.71 11.04 2.49
C ARG A 306 -10.50 11.23 3.98
N LEU A 307 -10.54 10.15 4.77
CA LEU A 307 -10.26 10.21 6.21
C LEU A 307 -8.77 10.44 6.51
N LEU A 308 -7.89 10.18 5.54
CA LEU A 308 -6.45 10.27 5.71
C LEU A 308 -5.83 11.50 5.05
N LEU A 309 -6.63 12.35 4.41
CA LEU A 309 -6.16 13.61 3.86
C LEU A 309 -5.85 14.62 4.97
N PRO A 310 -4.84 15.50 4.80
CA PRO A 310 -4.52 16.52 5.80
C PRO A 310 -5.69 17.45 6.14
N ASP A 311 -6.53 17.75 5.13
CA ASP A 311 -7.71 18.63 5.24
C ASP A 311 -9.00 17.84 5.56
N ALA A 312 -8.89 16.56 5.95
CA ALA A 312 -10.03 15.66 6.16
C ALA A 312 -11.14 16.27 7.02
N MET A 313 -10.78 16.91 8.14
CA MET A 313 -11.73 17.55 9.06
C MET A 313 -12.51 18.70 8.42
N GLU A 314 -11.95 19.39 7.43
CA GLU A 314 -12.60 20.48 6.72
C GLU A 314 -13.53 19.96 5.61
N ASP A 315 -13.19 18.83 4.99
CA ASP A 315 -13.76 18.41 3.71
C ASP A 315 -14.79 17.26 3.82
N ILE A 316 -14.74 16.45 4.89
CA ILE A 316 -15.55 15.22 5.01
C ILE A 316 -17.05 15.50 5.01
N TRP A 317 -17.51 16.48 5.79
CA TRP A 317 -18.93 16.77 6.00
C TRP A 317 -19.65 17.17 4.71
N ALA A 318 -18.96 17.80 3.75
CA ALA A 318 -19.56 18.28 2.50
C ALA A 318 -19.85 17.14 1.52
N ASN A 319 -19.21 15.99 1.69
CA ASN A 319 -19.37 14.83 0.81
C ASN A 319 -20.78 14.24 0.87
N PHE A 320 -21.47 14.51 1.98
CA PHE A 320 -22.84 14.09 2.19
C PHE A 320 -23.84 14.84 1.30
N GLY A 321 -23.50 16.04 0.83
CA GLY A 321 -24.29 16.72 -0.19
C GLY A 321 -24.31 16.02 -1.58
N ARG A 322 -23.45 15.01 -1.81
CA ARG A 322 -23.34 14.29 -3.07
C ARG A 322 -23.96 12.88 -2.94
N LYS A 323 -24.65 12.44 -3.99
CA LYS A 323 -25.48 11.22 -4.03
C LYS A 323 -24.62 9.96 -3.75
N TYR A 324 -24.79 9.32 -2.59
CA TYR A 324 -24.10 8.06 -2.27
C TYR A 324 -24.82 6.85 -2.89
N ARG A 325 -24.05 5.78 -3.15
CA ARG A 325 -24.58 4.43 -3.33
C ARG A 325 -24.68 3.80 -1.94
N THR A 326 -25.89 3.49 -1.51
CA THR A 326 -26.17 2.87 -0.21
C THR A 326 -26.84 1.52 -0.43
N GLU A 327 -26.35 0.49 0.25
CA GLU A 327 -27.08 -0.76 0.47
C GLU A 327 -27.41 -0.82 1.96
N PHE A 328 -28.67 -1.13 2.29
CA PHE A 328 -29.22 -0.96 3.63
C PHE A 328 -29.77 -2.29 4.15
N HIS A 329 -29.58 -2.52 5.45
CA HIS A 329 -30.23 -3.59 6.20
C HIS A 329 -30.60 -3.06 7.58
N LEU A 330 -31.87 -3.18 7.97
CA LEU A 330 -32.38 -2.74 9.27
C LEU A 330 -32.30 -3.87 10.30
N PHE A 331 -31.97 -3.51 11.54
CA PHE A 331 -32.12 -4.38 12.71
C PHE A 331 -33.25 -3.84 13.59
N GLU A 332 -34.10 -4.68 14.19
CA GLU A 332 -35.26 -4.20 14.97
C GLU A 332 -34.99 -4.09 16.49
N ASP A 333 -33.79 -4.41 16.99
CA ASP A 333 -33.50 -4.30 18.43
C ASP A 333 -32.06 -3.86 18.76
N LYS A 334 -31.91 -2.63 19.26
CA LYS A 334 -30.61 -2.02 19.63
C LYS A 334 -29.91 -2.72 20.80
N SER A 335 -30.70 -3.22 21.75
CA SER A 335 -30.21 -3.69 23.05
C SER A 335 -29.60 -5.09 23.00
N THR A 336 -29.90 -5.84 21.95
CA THR A 336 -29.43 -7.21 21.74
C THR A 336 -28.24 -7.29 20.79
N ALA A 337 -27.97 -6.25 19.98
CA ALA A 337 -26.97 -6.28 18.92
C ALA A 337 -25.52 -6.07 19.38
N ILE A 338 -25.25 -5.10 20.26
CA ILE A 338 -23.94 -4.91 20.92
C ILE A 338 -24.22 -4.72 22.42
N ASN A 339 -23.98 -5.77 23.21
CA ASN A 339 -24.22 -5.71 24.63
C ASN A 339 -22.99 -5.11 25.34
N LEU A 340 -23.14 -3.88 25.85
CA LEU A 340 -22.07 -3.14 26.53
C LEU A 340 -21.70 -3.74 27.89
N ASP A 341 -22.62 -4.46 28.54
CA ASP A 341 -22.39 -5.08 29.85
C ASP A 341 -21.64 -6.40 29.74
N THR A 342 -21.91 -7.19 28.68
CA THR A 342 -21.27 -8.49 28.45
C THR A 342 -20.07 -8.42 27.50
N GLY A 343 -19.95 -7.35 26.71
CA GLY A 343 -18.91 -7.19 25.70
C GLY A 343 -19.07 -8.13 24.50
N VAL A 344 -20.30 -8.58 24.22
CA VAL A 344 -20.59 -9.56 23.15
C VAL A 344 -21.48 -8.94 22.08
N ILE A 345 -21.17 -9.22 20.81
CA ILE A 345 -22.02 -8.89 19.66
C ILE A 345 -23.03 -10.02 19.38
N SER A 346 -24.23 -9.67 18.89
CA SER A 346 -25.21 -10.67 18.48
C SER A 346 -24.71 -11.51 17.30
N ASN A 347 -25.21 -12.75 17.19
CA ASN A 347 -24.92 -13.62 16.04
C ASN A 347 -25.35 -12.96 14.72
N GLU A 348 -26.47 -12.26 14.71
CA GLU A 348 -26.99 -11.60 13.51
C GLU A 348 -26.11 -10.43 13.05
N LEU A 349 -25.62 -9.61 14.00
CA LEU A 349 -24.64 -8.56 13.71
C LEU A 349 -23.29 -9.15 13.28
N SER A 350 -22.86 -10.24 13.91
CA SER A 350 -21.63 -10.96 13.57
C SER A 350 -21.66 -11.53 12.14
N GLU A 351 -22.77 -12.17 11.75
CA GLU A 351 -22.97 -12.67 10.39
C GLU A 351 -22.96 -11.54 9.36
N MET A 352 -23.60 -10.41 9.68
CA MET A 352 -23.58 -9.23 8.81
C MET A 352 -22.16 -8.67 8.65
N LEU A 353 -21.44 -8.44 9.75
CA LEU A 353 -20.06 -7.95 9.71
C LEU A 353 -19.14 -8.91 8.97
N THR A 354 -19.30 -10.22 9.17
CA THR A 354 -18.52 -11.24 8.45
C THR A 354 -18.82 -11.21 6.95
N LYS A 355 -20.09 -11.12 6.56
CA LYS A 355 -20.50 -11.04 5.14
C LYS A 355 -19.88 -9.84 4.42
N TRP A 356 -19.87 -8.68 5.07
CA TRP A 356 -19.55 -7.40 4.44
C TRP A 356 -18.11 -6.94 4.65
N CYS A 357 -17.48 -7.29 5.78
CA CYS A 357 -16.11 -6.94 6.10
C CYS A 357 -15.12 -8.07 5.82
N CYS A 358 -15.59 -9.31 5.61
CA CYS A 358 -14.74 -10.48 5.29
C CYS A 358 -15.20 -11.24 4.03
N PRO A 359 -15.33 -10.61 2.85
CA PRO A 359 -15.53 -11.36 1.62
C PRO A 359 -14.31 -12.23 1.36
N LYS A 360 -14.56 -13.48 0.94
CA LYS A 360 -13.70 -14.70 0.93
C LYS A 360 -12.26 -14.60 0.35
N LEU A 361 -11.78 -13.42 -0.05
CA LEU A 361 -10.55 -13.21 -0.80
C LEU A 361 -9.68 -12.04 -0.33
N CYS A 362 -10.05 -11.27 0.69
CA CYS A 362 -9.28 -10.07 1.04
C CYS A 362 -9.06 -9.85 2.54
N THR A 363 -7.81 -9.47 2.87
CA THR A 363 -7.25 -9.58 4.21
C THR A 363 -7.16 -8.25 4.97
N ARG A 364 -7.80 -7.16 4.50
CA ARG A 364 -7.68 -5.82 5.11
C ARG A 364 -8.89 -4.90 4.83
N PHE A 365 -10.05 -5.19 5.39
CA PHE A 365 -11.10 -4.15 5.51
C PHE A 365 -10.95 -3.41 6.84
N LYS A 366 -11.20 -2.10 6.80
CA LYS A 366 -11.37 -1.30 8.01
C LYS A 366 -12.84 -0.95 8.20
N LEU A 367 -13.30 -1.01 9.44
CA LEU A 367 -14.66 -0.68 9.85
C LEU A 367 -14.66 0.62 10.66
N ALA A 368 -15.26 1.69 10.17
CA ALA A 368 -15.48 2.89 10.96
C ALA A 368 -16.68 2.72 11.88
N VAL A 369 -16.52 3.07 13.16
CA VAL A 369 -17.57 2.93 14.19
C VAL A 369 -17.77 4.26 14.92
N GLY A 370 -19.00 4.52 15.38
CA GLY A 370 -19.38 5.81 15.99
C GLY A 370 -19.16 5.92 17.50
N LYS A 371 -18.76 4.83 18.17
CA LYS A 371 -18.50 4.77 19.61
C LYS A 371 -17.20 4.01 19.86
N HIS A 372 -16.44 4.41 20.88
CA HIS A 372 -15.18 3.76 21.21
C HIS A 372 -15.41 2.33 21.75
N GLU A 373 -16.49 2.15 22.49
CA GLU A 373 -16.94 0.89 23.06
C GLU A 373 -17.26 -0.13 21.96
N TYR A 374 -17.81 0.31 20.83
CA TYR A 374 -18.07 -0.58 19.68
C TYR A 374 -16.76 -1.03 19.05
N LYS A 375 -15.76 -0.15 18.96
CA LYS A 375 -14.43 -0.52 18.45
C LYS A 375 -13.84 -1.63 19.30
N THR A 376 -13.80 -1.47 20.63
CA THR A 376 -13.21 -2.47 21.53
C THR A 376 -13.97 -3.79 21.46
N ILE A 377 -15.30 -3.75 21.56
CA ILE A 377 -16.13 -4.96 21.56
C ILE A 377 -16.03 -5.73 20.23
N ILE A 378 -16.03 -5.03 19.09
CA ILE A 378 -15.92 -5.68 17.78
C ILE A 378 -14.51 -6.24 17.57
N GLU A 379 -13.46 -5.49 17.89
CA GLU A 379 -12.08 -5.99 17.76
C GLU A 379 -11.84 -7.22 18.67
N ASP A 380 -12.39 -7.24 19.88
CA ASP A 380 -12.29 -8.34 20.83
C ASP A 380 -13.16 -9.56 20.44
N SER A 381 -14.32 -9.33 19.81
CA SER A 381 -15.22 -10.41 19.36
C SER A 381 -14.69 -11.16 18.13
N PHE A 382 -13.82 -10.53 17.33
CA PHE A 382 -13.24 -11.12 16.11
C PHE A 382 -11.76 -11.52 16.30
N VAL A 383 -11.39 -11.96 17.50
CA VAL A 383 -10.04 -12.47 17.81
C VAL A 383 -9.83 -13.83 17.14
N LEU A 384 -9.06 -13.83 16.04
CA LEU A 384 -8.36 -14.96 15.42
C LEU A 384 -8.87 -16.36 15.82
N GLU A 385 -10.07 -16.74 15.37
CA GLU A 385 -10.41 -18.15 15.36
C GLU A 385 -9.66 -18.84 14.21
N TYR A 386 -8.94 -19.91 14.54
CA TYR A 386 -8.37 -20.85 13.60
C TYR A 386 -9.51 -21.47 12.77
N CYS A 387 -9.88 -20.84 11.65
CA CYS A 387 -10.79 -21.45 10.72
C CYS A 387 -10.06 -22.61 10.01
N PHE A 388 -10.62 -23.82 10.12
CA PHE A 388 -10.13 -25.06 9.50
C PHE A 388 -10.01 -24.98 7.96
N CYS A 389 -10.47 -23.88 7.36
CA CYS A 389 -10.43 -23.60 5.92
C CYS A 389 -9.38 -22.54 5.59
N PHE A 390 -8.08 -22.81 5.83
CA PHE A 390 -6.87 -22.17 5.23
C PHE A 390 -6.83 -20.64 4.93
N CYS A 391 -7.74 -19.84 5.46
CA CYS A 391 -7.77 -18.38 5.39
C CYS A 391 -7.61 -17.88 6.81
N VAL A 392 -6.47 -17.27 7.11
CA VAL A 392 -6.31 -16.50 8.35
C VAL A 392 -7.27 -15.31 8.25
N LEU A 393 -8.47 -15.45 8.82
CA LEU A 393 -9.37 -14.35 9.12
C LEU A 393 -8.61 -13.43 10.08
N LYS A 394 -7.90 -12.44 9.55
CA LYS A 394 -7.46 -11.31 10.37
C LYS A 394 -8.72 -10.65 10.91
N GLY A 395 -8.80 -10.48 12.23
CA GLY A 395 -9.91 -9.81 12.89
C GLY A 395 -10.24 -8.45 12.26
N ILE A 396 -11.49 -8.01 12.44
CA ILE A 396 -11.98 -6.75 11.87
C ILE A 396 -11.24 -5.59 12.56
N SER A 397 -10.48 -4.81 11.78
CA SER A 397 -9.81 -3.61 12.30
C SER A 397 -10.76 -2.42 12.28
N CYS A 398 -10.96 -1.76 13.42
CA CYS A 398 -11.91 -0.67 13.57
C CYS A 398 -11.23 0.71 13.61
N LEU A 399 -11.87 1.70 12.99
CA LEU A 399 -11.48 3.11 12.99
C LEU A 399 -12.45 3.91 13.87
N PHE A 400 -11.88 4.66 14.81
CA PHE A 400 -12.59 5.60 15.67
C PHE A 400 -11.68 6.81 15.90
N ASN A 401 -12.00 7.95 15.28
CA ASN A 401 -11.28 9.22 15.40
C ASN A 401 -12.21 10.39 15.02
N ASP A 402 -11.74 11.64 15.17
CA ASP A 402 -12.54 12.84 14.89
C ASP A 402 -13.06 12.90 13.44
N ALA A 403 -12.27 12.44 12.48
CA ALA A 403 -12.67 12.37 11.07
C ALA A 403 -13.80 11.36 10.83
N VAL A 404 -13.80 10.22 11.52
CA VAL A 404 -14.93 9.27 11.53
C VAL A 404 -16.16 9.91 12.16
N MET A 405 -16.00 10.73 13.21
CA MET A 405 -17.14 11.42 13.84
C MET A 405 -17.78 12.44 12.89
N GLU A 406 -17.02 13.09 12.01
CA GLU A 406 -17.56 13.92 10.93
C GLU A 406 -18.39 13.11 9.92
N VAL A 407 -17.95 11.89 9.59
CA VAL A 407 -18.74 10.94 8.76
C VAL A 407 -20.04 10.57 9.46
N MET A 408 -19.99 10.23 10.75
CA MET A 408 -21.17 9.88 11.55
C MET A 408 -22.16 11.06 11.63
N TRP A 409 -21.64 12.28 11.76
CA TRP A 409 -22.44 13.50 11.74
C TRP A 409 -23.16 13.68 10.39
N GLY A 410 -22.45 13.48 9.28
CA GLY A 410 -23.04 13.56 7.93
C GLY A 410 -24.13 12.51 7.69
N LEU A 411 -23.88 11.26 8.09
CA LEU A 411 -24.87 10.17 7.98
C LEU A 411 -26.13 10.44 8.80
N LYS A 412 -26.00 11.00 10.03
CA LYS A 412 -27.16 11.39 10.86
C LYS A 412 -28.02 12.46 10.20
N ASN A 413 -27.41 13.51 9.65
CA ASN A 413 -28.16 14.59 9.02
C ASN A 413 -28.84 14.16 7.71
N LEU A 414 -28.36 13.11 7.05
CA LEU A 414 -28.97 12.57 5.84
C LEU A 414 -29.69 11.24 6.04
N MET A 415 -29.93 10.83 7.28
CA MET A 415 -30.53 9.55 7.59
C MET A 415 -31.88 9.36 6.87
N TYR A 416 -32.70 10.42 6.79
CA TYR A 416 -33.99 10.38 6.09
C TYR A 416 -33.88 10.10 4.58
N ALA A 417 -32.74 10.43 3.97
CA ALA A 417 -32.49 10.23 2.54
C ALA A 417 -31.71 8.94 2.26
N LEU A 418 -30.80 8.56 3.17
CA LEU A 418 -29.92 7.39 3.05
C LEU A 418 -30.56 6.11 3.58
N VAL A 419 -31.53 6.24 4.49
CA VAL A 419 -32.29 5.14 5.09
C VAL A 419 -33.79 5.44 5.01
N PRO A 420 -34.42 5.26 3.82
CA PRO A 420 -35.84 5.59 3.63
C PRO A 420 -36.80 4.70 4.44
N GLU A 421 -36.33 3.54 4.86
CA GLU A 421 -37.09 2.55 5.65
C GLU A 421 -37.15 2.90 7.14
N GLU A 422 -36.29 3.81 7.61
CA GLU A 422 -36.26 4.30 8.99
C GLU A 422 -37.43 5.25 9.24
N LYS A 423 -38.33 4.85 10.15
CA LYS A 423 -39.57 5.58 10.43
C LYS A 423 -39.44 6.51 11.65
N LEU A 424 -38.38 6.35 12.44
CA LEU A 424 -38.17 7.10 13.68
C LEU A 424 -37.20 8.27 13.47
N GLN A 425 -37.54 9.43 14.04
CA GLN A 425 -36.67 10.60 14.05
C GLN A 425 -35.59 10.47 15.12
N LEU A 426 -34.42 11.06 14.87
CA LEU A 426 -33.33 11.15 15.85
C LEU A 426 -33.75 11.97 17.07
N SER A 427 -33.52 11.42 18.27
CA SER A 427 -33.75 12.14 19.53
C SER A 427 -32.77 13.31 19.70
N ARG A 428 -33.03 14.21 20.65
CA ARG A 428 -32.14 15.35 20.94
C ARG A 428 -30.77 14.89 21.47
N GLU A 429 -30.73 13.76 22.18
CA GLU A 429 -29.51 13.16 22.73
C GLU A 429 -28.68 12.47 21.63
N ASP A 430 -29.33 11.98 20.57
CA ASP A 430 -28.67 11.34 19.43
C ASP A 430 -28.07 12.35 18.43
N ARG A 431 -28.42 13.64 18.54
CA ARG A 431 -27.88 14.70 17.68
C ARG A 431 -26.46 15.03 18.12
N LEU A 432 -25.50 14.72 17.25
CA LEU A 432 -24.10 15.07 17.47
C LEU A 432 -23.90 16.59 17.50
N GLN A 433 -22.89 17.04 18.23
CA GLN A 433 -22.44 18.43 18.18
C GLN A 433 -22.12 18.83 16.73
N MET A 434 -22.29 20.12 16.41
CA MET A 434 -22.06 20.68 15.08
C MET A 434 -20.72 20.22 14.48
N SER A 435 -20.75 19.78 13.22
CA SER A 435 -19.55 19.43 12.45
C SER A 435 -18.50 20.55 12.52
N GLN A 436 -17.26 20.16 12.81
CA GLN A 436 -16.14 21.10 12.88
C GLN A 436 -15.86 21.71 11.51
N GLY A 437 -15.88 20.91 10.44
CA GLY A 437 -15.69 21.39 9.08
C GLY A 437 -16.78 22.36 8.63
N LEU A 438 -18.05 22.07 8.93
CA LEU A 438 -19.15 23.00 8.68
C LEU A 438 -18.96 24.32 9.44
N LYS A 439 -18.55 24.24 10.71
CA LYS A 439 -18.25 25.42 11.54
C LYS A 439 -17.10 26.24 10.95
N MET A 440 -16.03 25.59 10.51
CA MET A 440 -14.90 26.25 9.84
C MET A 440 -15.33 26.97 8.56
N LEU A 441 -16.15 26.32 7.73
CA LEU A 441 -16.68 26.95 6.52
C LEU A 441 -17.57 28.15 6.84
N LEU A 442 -18.53 27.99 7.75
CA LEU A 442 -19.44 29.08 8.13
C LEU A 442 -18.67 30.29 8.69
N ASN A 443 -17.68 30.03 9.56
CA ASN A 443 -16.79 31.06 10.09
C ASN A 443 -15.99 31.77 8.99
N ARG A 444 -15.49 31.03 7.98
CA ARG A 444 -14.78 31.61 6.83
C ARG A 444 -15.65 32.62 6.06
N TYR A 445 -16.95 32.37 5.99
CA TYR A 445 -17.93 33.27 5.39
C TYR A 445 -18.51 34.31 6.35
N GLY A 446 -18.03 34.36 7.60
CA GLY A 446 -18.42 35.35 8.61
C GLY A 446 -19.74 35.05 9.32
N PHE A 447 -20.17 33.79 9.34
CA PHE A 447 -21.37 33.35 10.06
C PHE A 447 -21.01 32.69 11.39
N ASP A 448 -21.53 33.21 12.50
CA ASP A 448 -21.41 32.60 13.82
C ASP A 448 -22.68 31.79 14.12
N VAL A 449 -22.69 30.52 13.72
CA VAL A 449 -23.84 29.62 13.86
C VAL A 449 -23.61 28.69 15.05
N LYS A 450 -24.54 28.70 16.01
CA LYS A 450 -24.53 27.78 17.15
C LYS A 450 -25.08 26.39 16.75
N PRO A 451 -24.72 25.30 17.46
CA PRO A 451 -25.20 23.96 17.13
C PRO A 451 -26.72 23.83 17.04
N GLU A 452 -27.46 24.57 17.88
CA GLU A 452 -28.93 24.52 17.93
C GLU A 452 -29.60 25.19 16.72
N MET A 453 -28.85 26.07 16.03
CA MET A 453 -29.35 26.80 14.86
C MET A 453 -29.18 26.02 13.55
N VAL A 454 -28.41 24.92 13.57
CA VAL A 454 -28.09 24.14 12.37
C VAL A 454 -29.34 23.43 11.87
N SER A 455 -29.67 23.65 10.59
CA SER A 455 -30.80 23.01 9.90
C SER A 455 -30.36 22.46 8.55
N ASP A 456 -31.12 21.51 7.98
CA ASP A 456 -30.89 20.96 6.63
C ASP A 456 -30.76 22.06 5.57
N SER A 457 -31.51 23.14 5.75
CA SER A 457 -31.50 24.33 4.89
C SER A 457 -30.15 25.07 4.92
N ILE A 458 -29.52 25.15 6.09
CA ILE A 458 -28.18 25.75 6.29
C ILE A 458 -27.11 24.80 5.75
N ILE A 459 -27.19 23.51 6.10
CA ILE A 459 -26.24 22.48 5.65
C ILE A 459 -26.21 22.42 4.12
N GLY A 460 -27.38 22.29 3.48
CA GLY A 460 -27.46 22.20 2.03
C GLY A 460 -26.91 23.43 1.30
N LYS A 461 -27.06 24.63 1.86
CA LYS A 461 -26.48 25.85 1.29
C LYS A 461 -24.97 25.92 1.52
N ALA A 462 -24.51 25.54 2.70
CA ALA A 462 -23.10 25.45 3.04
C ALA A 462 -22.36 24.44 2.13
N CYS A 463 -22.94 23.27 1.85
CA CYS A 463 -22.37 22.30 0.90
C CYS A 463 -22.16 22.91 -0.50
N VAL A 464 -23.10 23.73 -0.99
CA VAL A 464 -22.94 24.38 -2.30
C VAL A 464 -21.85 25.45 -2.27
N LEU A 465 -21.66 26.15 -1.16
CA LEU A 465 -20.55 27.10 -0.99
C LEU A 465 -19.22 26.36 -0.96
N TYR A 466 -19.13 25.26 -0.22
CA TYR A 466 -17.97 24.38 -0.21
C TYR A 466 -17.62 23.88 -1.63
N ASP A 467 -18.59 23.39 -2.40
CA ASP A 467 -18.38 22.93 -3.78
C ASP A 467 -17.80 24.04 -4.69
N CYS A 468 -18.13 25.30 -4.41
CA CYS A 468 -17.57 26.44 -5.12
C CYS A 468 -16.10 26.66 -4.74
N ASP A 469 -15.76 26.57 -3.46
CA ASP A 469 -14.39 26.74 -2.95
C ASP A 469 -13.47 25.60 -3.42
N ASP A 470 -13.95 24.35 -3.36
CA ASP A 470 -13.27 23.16 -3.89
C ASP A 470 -13.01 23.30 -5.40
N THR A 471 -14.00 23.77 -6.15
CA THR A 471 -13.82 24.04 -7.59
C THR A 471 -12.72 25.06 -7.86
N GLU A 472 -12.65 26.13 -7.06
CA GLU A 472 -11.61 27.16 -7.18
C GLU A 472 -10.23 26.62 -6.80
N LYS A 473 -10.12 25.81 -5.73
CA LYS A 473 -8.90 25.12 -5.31
C LYS A 473 -8.37 24.20 -6.41
N ILE A 474 -9.21 23.35 -7.01
CA ILE A 474 -8.83 22.43 -8.09
C ILE A 474 -8.29 23.18 -9.32
N VAL A 475 -8.93 24.29 -9.67
CA VAL A 475 -8.62 25.05 -10.89
C VAL A 475 -7.42 25.99 -10.70
N SER A 476 -7.10 26.36 -9.45
CA SER A 476 -6.03 27.30 -9.11
C SER A 476 -4.66 26.89 -9.64
N ALA A 477 -4.29 25.61 -9.57
CA ALA A 477 -3.00 25.11 -10.06
C ALA A 477 -2.86 25.33 -11.58
N THR A 478 -3.87 24.94 -12.36
CA THR A 478 -3.86 25.13 -13.82
C THR A 478 -3.87 26.60 -14.21
N LEU A 479 -4.56 27.45 -13.44
CA LEU A 479 -4.53 28.90 -13.67
C LEU A 479 -3.15 29.49 -13.37
N HIS A 480 -2.48 29.04 -12.31
CA HIS A 480 -1.14 29.50 -11.97
C HIS A 480 -0.15 29.16 -13.10
N ASP A 481 -0.22 27.97 -13.68
CA ASP A 481 0.58 27.59 -14.84
C ASP A 481 0.27 28.49 -16.05
N GLY A 482 -1.00 28.76 -16.33
CA GLY A 482 -1.40 29.72 -17.35
C GLY A 482 -0.88 31.14 -17.08
N GLY A 483 -0.85 31.56 -15.82
CA GLY A 483 -0.29 32.83 -15.38
C GLY A 483 1.22 32.93 -15.63
N ASN A 484 1.98 31.87 -15.40
CA ASN A 484 3.40 31.82 -15.74
C ASN A 484 3.61 32.02 -17.25
N ILE A 485 2.74 31.42 -18.09
CA ILE A 485 2.80 31.62 -19.53
C ILE A 485 2.48 33.08 -19.92
N LEU A 486 1.50 33.73 -19.26
CA LEU A 486 1.23 35.16 -19.48
C LEU A 486 2.45 36.04 -19.15
N LYS A 487 3.18 35.69 -18.09
CA LYS A 487 4.42 36.37 -17.69
C LYS A 487 5.53 36.17 -18.71
N ASP A 488 5.73 34.94 -19.19
CA ASP A 488 6.78 34.59 -20.13
C ASP A 488 6.54 35.17 -21.54
N VAL A 489 5.28 35.28 -21.97
CA VAL A 489 4.93 35.67 -23.34
C VAL A 489 4.64 37.17 -23.47
N SER A 490 3.89 37.73 -22.52
CA SER A 490 3.41 39.12 -22.57
C SER A 490 4.04 40.02 -21.50
N GLY A 491 4.89 39.48 -20.62
CA GLY A 491 5.51 40.23 -19.53
C GLY A 491 4.50 40.79 -18.53
N ILE A 492 3.32 40.18 -18.45
CA ILE A 492 2.28 40.56 -17.49
C ILE A 492 2.50 39.71 -16.25
N ASP A 493 2.70 40.33 -15.09
CA ASP A 493 2.86 39.60 -13.83
C ASP A 493 1.48 39.39 -13.18
N PRO A 494 0.93 38.17 -13.18
CA PRO A 494 -0.39 37.91 -12.60
C PRO A 494 -0.37 37.80 -11.07
N GLN A 495 0.75 38.11 -10.42
CA GLN A 495 0.89 38.02 -8.97
C GLN A 495 -0.19 38.88 -8.27
N GLY A 496 -0.98 38.26 -7.39
CA GLY A 496 -2.07 38.92 -6.67
C GLY A 496 -3.39 39.04 -7.44
N TRP A 497 -3.48 38.52 -8.68
CA TRP A 497 -4.75 38.45 -9.39
C TRP A 497 -5.68 37.39 -8.79
N SER A 498 -6.98 37.68 -8.79
CA SER A 498 -7.97 36.67 -8.42
C SER A 498 -8.04 35.57 -9.50
N PRO A 499 -8.43 34.33 -9.14
CA PRO A 499 -8.60 33.25 -10.11
C PRO A 499 -9.54 33.61 -11.27
N MET A 500 -10.56 34.41 -10.98
CA MET A 500 -11.48 34.92 -11.99
C MET A 500 -10.80 35.91 -12.95
N LYS A 501 -9.99 36.86 -12.45
CA LYS A 501 -9.23 37.79 -13.29
C LYS A 501 -8.24 37.05 -14.20
N LEU A 502 -7.54 36.06 -13.64
CA LEU A 502 -6.60 35.23 -14.40
C LEU A 502 -7.30 34.39 -15.47
N ALA A 503 -8.40 33.73 -15.14
CA ALA A 503 -9.19 32.98 -16.11
C ALA A 503 -9.75 33.87 -17.23
N THR A 504 -10.14 35.11 -16.92
CA THR A 504 -10.56 36.09 -17.93
C THR A 504 -9.43 36.45 -18.88
N ALA A 505 -8.23 36.76 -18.37
CA ALA A 505 -7.08 37.09 -19.23
C ALA A 505 -6.71 35.92 -20.15
N LEU A 506 -6.68 34.69 -19.61
CA LEU A 506 -6.42 33.48 -20.38
C LEU A 506 -7.49 33.23 -21.47
N LYS A 507 -8.77 33.50 -21.17
CA LYS A 507 -9.83 33.44 -22.18
C LYS A 507 -9.61 34.46 -23.29
N MET A 508 -9.23 35.70 -22.95
CA MET A 508 -9.02 36.77 -23.91
C MET A 508 -7.89 36.47 -24.90
N VAL A 509 -6.78 35.87 -24.43
CA VAL A 509 -5.68 35.48 -25.33
C VAL A 509 -6.00 34.25 -26.17
N CYS A 510 -6.78 33.30 -25.65
CA CYS A 510 -7.16 32.08 -26.38
C CYS A 510 -8.30 32.30 -27.41
N PHE A 511 -9.13 33.34 -27.21
CA PHE A 511 -10.28 33.66 -28.08
C PHE A 511 -10.32 35.16 -28.40
N PRO A 512 -9.34 35.68 -29.16
CA PRO A 512 -9.30 37.09 -29.52
C PRO A 512 -10.52 37.45 -30.37
N GLY A 513 -11.33 38.40 -29.88
CA GLY A 513 -12.53 38.90 -30.55
C GLY A 513 -13.87 38.43 -29.98
N GLU A 514 -13.92 37.43 -29.08
CA GLU A 514 -15.14 37.09 -28.36
C GLU A 514 -15.39 38.07 -27.20
N LYS A 515 -16.35 38.99 -27.37
CA LYS A 515 -16.79 39.93 -26.32
C LYS A 515 -17.59 39.29 -25.17
N ASN A 516 -17.75 37.96 -25.16
CA ASN A 516 -18.52 37.22 -24.16
C ASN A 516 -17.71 37.01 -22.87
N VAL A 517 -17.11 38.09 -22.36
CA VAL A 517 -16.53 38.12 -21.01
C VAL A 517 -17.58 38.72 -20.08
N VAL A 518 -17.82 38.08 -18.93
CA VAL A 518 -18.72 38.59 -17.90
C VAL A 518 -18.00 39.68 -17.10
N GLY A 519 -18.61 40.86 -17.01
CA GLY A 519 -18.02 42.07 -16.44
C GLY A 519 -17.46 42.99 -17.53
N ASP A 520 -17.02 44.19 -17.14
CA ASP A 520 -16.29 45.08 -18.05
C ASP A 520 -14.79 44.78 -17.95
N PRO A 521 -14.13 44.30 -19.02
CA PRO A 521 -12.67 44.11 -19.02
C PRO A 521 -11.89 45.38 -18.66
N GLU A 522 -12.44 46.55 -18.95
CA GLU A 522 -11.86 47.86 -18.62
C GLU A 522 -11.87 48.15 -17.11
N GLU A 523 -12.76 47.52 -16.34
CA GLU A 523 -12.76 47.57 -14.88
C GLU A 523 -11.82 46.53 -14.25
N MET A 524 -11.50 45.45 -14.99
CA MET A 524 -10.70 44.33 -14.47
C MET A 524 -9.19 44.50 -14.70
N PHE A 525 -8.80 45.15 -15.81
CA PHE A 525 -7.42 45.26 -16.26
C PHE A 525 -7.05 46.72 -16.54
N SER A 526 -5.77 47.06 -16.39
CA SER A 526 -5.26 48.35 -16.87
C SER A 526 -5.26 48.41 -18.40
N ASN A 527 -5.32 49.61 -18.96
CA ASN A 527 -5.26 49.81 -20.42
C ASN A 527 -4.01 49.17 -21.06
N ASP A 528 -2.88 49.21 -20.36
CA ASP A 528 -1.63 48.58 -20.81
C ASP A 528 -1.72 47.05 -20.83
N GLU A 529 -2.39 46.45 -19.83
CA GLU A 529 -2.63 45.00 -19.77
C GLU A 529 -3.56 44.56 -20.89
N LEU A 530 -4.68 45.26 -21.12
CA LEU A 530 -5.64 44.97 -22.20
C LEU A 530 -4.97 45.05 -23.56
N SER A 531 -4.24 46.14 -23.82
CA SER A 531 -3.52 46.32 -25.08
C SER A 531 -2.51 45.22 -25.34
N LYS A 532 -1.79 44.76 -24.31
CA LYS A 532 -0.86 43.63 -24.41
C LYS A 532 -1.56 42.31 -24.66
N LEU A 533 -2.63 42.01 -23.92
CA LEU A 533 -3.40 40.76 -24.08
C LEU A 533 -3.96 40.64 -25.50
N GLU A 534 -4.48 41.72 -26.07
CA GLU A 534 -4.99 41.72 -27.46
C GLU A 534 -3.87 41.62 -28.49
N LYS A 535 -2.81 42.42 -28.34
CA LYS A 535 -1.69 42.44 -29.30
C LYS A 535 -0.94 41.12 -29.35
N ASP A 536 -0.74 40.49 -28.19
CA ASP A 536 0.05 39.27 -28.06
C ASP A 536 -0.77 37.99 -28.22
N ALA A 537 -2.10 38.06 -28.41
CA ALA A 537 -2.97 36.88 -28.49
C ALA A 537 -2.47 35.81 -29.49
N HIS A 538 -1.97 36.23 -30.66
CA HIS A 538 -1.40 35.34 -31.67
C HIS A 538 -0.19 34.52 -31.19
N LYS A 539 0.52 34.96 -30.15
CA LYS A 539 1.70 34.26 -29.59
C LYS A 539 1.35 33.04 -28.74
N TYR A 540 0.06 32.83 -28.46
CA TYR A 540 -0.44 31.78 -27.57
C TYR A 540 -0.98 30.55 -28.30
N GLU A 541 -1.07 30.57 -29.63
CA GLU A 541 -1.75 29.56 -30.47
C GLU A 541 -1.25 28.11 -30.26
N ASP A 542 0.04 27.93 -29.93
CA ASP A 542 0.65 26.61 -29.65
C ASP A 542 1.09 26.43 -28.18
N LYS A 543 0.80 27.41 -27.31
CA LYS A 543 1.27 27.39 -25.90
C LYS A 543 0.19 27.01 -24.91
N MET A 544 -1.09 27.10 -25.31
CA MET A 544 -2.22 26.74 -24.46
C MET A 544 -3.30 26.01 -25.26
N TYR A 545 -3.99 25.10 -24.58
CA TYR A 545 -5.18 24.45 -25.14
C TYR A 545 -6.41 25.33 -24.94
N ASN A 546 -6.82 26.06 -25.98
CA ASN A 546 -7.95 27.00 -25.96
C ASN A 546 -9.22 26.40 -25.32
N TYR A 547 -9.54 25.14 -25.64
CA TYR A 547 -10.69 24.43 -25.05
C TYR A 547 -10.63 24.32 -23.51
N ILE A 548 -9.45 24.05 -22.96
CA ILE A 548 -9.27 23.91 -21.50
C ILE A 548 -9.46 25.27 -20.81
N CYS A 549 -8.88 26.33 -21.36
CA CYS A 549 -9.04 27.69 -20.82
C CYS A 549 -10.51 28.13 -20.83
N LEU A 550 -11.26 27.85 -21.91
CA LEU A 550 -12.70 28.14 -21.99
C LEU A 550 -13.51 27.34 -20.97
N LYS A 551 -13.22 26.05 -20.81
CA LYS A 551 -13.90 25.18 -19.84
C LYS A 551 -13.67 25.65 -18.41
N ILE A 552 -12.43 26.01 -18.08
CA ILE A 552 -12.05 26.57 -16.77
C ILE A 552 -12.80 27.87 -16.51
N TYR A 553 -12.79 28.80 -17.46
CA TYR A 553 -13.48 30.08 -17.36
C TYR A 553 -14.98 29.91 -17.09
N ASN A 554 -15.65 29.07 -17.89
CA ASN A 554 -17.09 28.82 -17.73
C ASN A 554 -17.41 28.15 -16.38
N LYS A 555 -16.53 27.26 -15.90
CA LYS A 555 -16.69 26.59 -14.60
C LYS A 555 -16.59 27.60 -13.45
N LEU A 556 -15.61 28.51 -13.49
CA LEU A 556 -15.45 29.57 -12.49
C LEU A 556 -16.60 30.56 -12.50
N LEU A 557 -17.07 30.98 -13.69
CA LEU A 557 -18.25 31.84 -13.79
C LEU A 557 -19.50 31.20 -13.16
N ALA A 558 -19.78 29.95 -13.52
CA ALA A 558 -20.93 29.23 -12.99
C ALA A 558 -20.81 29.01 -11.48
N SER A 559 -19.59 28.79 -10.98
CA SER A 559 -19.31 28.70 -9.54
C SER A 559 -19.53 30.04 -8.83
N GLY A 560 -18.98 31.15 -9.35
CA GLY A 560 -19.15 32.48 -8.75
C GLY A 560 -20.60 32.95 -8.67
N ARG A 561 -21.41 32.68 -9.71
CA ARG A 561 -22.86 32.94 -9.69
C ARG A 561 -23.58 32.13 -8.61
N ARG A 562 -23.28 30.83 -8.51
CA ARG A 562 -23.83 29.95 -7.48
C ARG A 562 -23.42 30.41 -6.07
N ARG A 563 -22.15 30.74 -5.87
CA ARG A 563 -21.61 31.27 -4.60
C ARG A 563 -22.39 32.50 -4.14
N THR A 564 -22.52 33.51 -5.00
CA THR A 564 -23.22 34.77 -4.67
C THR A 564 -24.69 34.51 -4.29
N ALA A 565 -25.41 33.77 -5.12
CA ALA A 565 -26.82 33.46 -4.88
C ALA A 565 -27.03 32.65 -3.58
N LYS A 566 -26.18 31.65 -3.34
CA LYS A 566 -26.30 30.79 -2.15
C LYS A 566 -25.86 31.48 -0.88
N LEU A 567 -24.87 32.37 -0.94
CA LEU A 567 -24.46 33.18 0.19
C LEU A 567 -25.59 34.12 0.65
N GLN A 568 -26.32 34.74 -0.29
CA GLN A 568 -27.49 35.55 0.04
C GLN A 568 -28.61 34.73 0.69
N GLN A 569 -28.89 33.53 0.15
CA GLN A 569 -29.88 32.63 0.73
C GLN A 569 -29.46 32.14 2.12
N LEU A 570 -28.16 31.85 2.33
CA LEU A 570 -27.63 31.41 3.61
C LEU A 570 -27.75 32.52 4.67
N ARG A 571 -27.48 33.77 4.30
CA ARG A 571 -27.71 34.94 5.17
C ARG A 571 -29.16 35.02 5.68
N SER A 572 -30.15 34.74 4.83
CA SER A 572 -31.56 34.72 5.26
C SER A 572 -31.82 33.60 6.26
N CYS A 573 -31.38 32.38 5.93
CA CYS A 573 -31.61 31.21 6.79
C CYS A 573 -30.94 31.34 8.15
N VAL A 574 -29.71 31.90 8.22
CA VAL A 574 -29.03 32.13 9.50
C VAL A 574 -29.78 33.15 10.34
N LYS A 575 -30.23 34.27 9.76
CA LYS A 575 -31.04 35.26 10.48
C LYS A 575 -32.35 34.69 11.01
N GLU A 576 -33.04 33.87 10.21
CA GLU A 576 -34.26 33.18 10.62
C GLU A 576 -34.00 32.24 11.81
N ALA A 577 -32.90 31.48 11.76
CA ALA A 577 -32.50 30.59 12.86
C ALA A 577 -32.09 31.35 14.12
N GLU A 578 -31.40 32.49 14.00
CA GLU A 578 -31.05 33.37 15.13
C GLU A 578 -32.30 33.89 15.84
N MET A 579 -33.30 34.35 15.07
CA MET A 579 -34.57 34.84 15.63
C MET A 579 -35.35 33.72 16.33
N ALA A 580 -35.42 32.53 15.73
CA ALA A 580 -36.07 31.37 16.35
C ALA A 580 -35.40 30.98 17.67
N HIS A 581 -34.07 30.94 17.71
CA HIS A 581 -33.30 30.60 18.89
C HIS A 581 -33.46 31.63 20.03
N GLN A 582 -33.49 32.93 19.70
CA GLN A 582 -33.74 33.99 20.68
C GLN A 582 -35.15 33.91 21.27
N ASN A 583 -36.15 33.55 20.46
CA ASN A 583 -37.54 33.38 20.93
C ASN A 583 -37.69 32.17 21.85
N GLU A 584 -37.06 31.03 21.53
CA GLU A 584 -37.08 29.83 22.40
C GLU A 584 -36.39 30.07 23.76
N GLN A 585 -35.28 30.83 23.77
CA GLN A 585 -34.64 31.24 25.02
C GLN A 585 -35.50 32.23 25.82
N GLY A 586 -36.21 33.14 25.13
CA GLY A 586 -37.15 34.07 25.74
C GLY A 586 -38.36 33.40 26.37
N ASP A 587 -38.94 32.39 25.72
CA ASP A 587 -40.05 31.60 26.25
C ASP A 587 -39.63 30.67 27.39
N SER A 588 -38.41 30.12 27.33
CA SER A 588 -37.83 29.39 28.46
C SER A 588 -37.59 30.31 29.67
N LEU A 589 -37.03 31.52 29.49
CA LEU A 589 -36.89 32.48 30.59
C LEU A 589 -38.23 32.94 31.18
N ARG A 590 -39.28 33.06 30.35
CA ARG A 590 -40.65 33.35 30.80
C ARG A 590 -41.28 32.19 31.56
N SER A 591 -41.01 30.94 31.19
CA SER A 591 -41.53 29.76 31.91
C SER A 591 -40.86 29.56 33.27
N TRP A 592 -39.69 30.18 33.51
CA TRP A 592 -38.96 30.15 34.78
C TRP A 592 -39.16 31.43 35.65
N GLY A 593 -40.02 32.36 35.22
CA GLY A 593 -40.48 33.48 36.07
C GLY A 593 -39.49 34.62 36.33
N LEU A 594 -38.48 34.81 35.47
CA LEU A 594 -37.52 35.91 35.60
C LEU A 594 -37.82 37.01 34.57
N GLU A 595 -38.48 38.10 34.98
CA GLU A 595 -38.61 39.32 34.17
C GLU A 595 -37.26 40.09 34.08
N PRO A 596 -36.93 40.71 32.94
CA PRO A 596 -35.76 41.58 32.84
C PRO A 596 -35.98 42.90 33.62
N PRO A 597 -34.91 43.51 34.19
CA PRO A 597 -35.05 44.62 35.13
C PRO A 597 -35.64 45.88 34.45
N SER A 598 -36.67 46.41 35.09
CA SER A 598 -37.43 47.59 34.67
C SER A 598 -36.58 48.87 34.63
N LYS A 599 -36.62 49.59 33.50
CA LYS A 599 -36.14 50.98 33.43
C LYS A 599 -37.11 51.87 34.21
N ARG A 600 -36.74 52.26 35.43
CA ARG A 600 -37.30 53.43 36.12
C ARG A 600 -36.94 54.69 35.32
N LEU A 601 -37.91 55.29 34.65
CA LEU A 601 -37.86 56.69 34.25
C LEU A 601 -38.58 57.52 35.33
N ARG A 602 -37.80 58.36 36.03
CA ARG A 602 -38.29 59.48 36.84
C ARG A 602 -38.85 60.54 35.89
N SER A 603 -40.02 61.06 36.20
CA SER A 603 -40.49 62.38 35.79
C SER A 603 -41.11 63.06 37.00
N GLN A 604 -40.37 63.99 37.60
CA GLN A 604 -40.92 65.28 38.00
C GLN A 604 -40.50 66.28 36.93
#